data_AF-A0A4Y9XL43-F1
#
_entry.id   AF-A0A4Y9XL43-F1
#
_cell.length_a   1.000
_cell.length_b   1.000
_cell.length_c   1.000
_cell.angle_alpha   90.00
_cell.angle_beta   90.00
_cell.angle_gamma   90.00
#
_symmetry.space_group_name_H-M   'P 1'
#
loop_
_entity.id
_entity.type
_entity.pdbx_description
1 polymer ?
#
loop_
_entity_poly.entity_id
_entity_poly.type
_entity_poly.pdbx_seq_one_letter_code
_entity_poly.pdbx_strand_id
1 'polypeptide(L)'
;MAPPDSVYVQMHKHRDILWSHHHSGSYKGRYAAIHALSQFLKKNPPDVWDACRKAEVPSFLIRIMLDELTYHDLNYIERIFQLAAYIMTTACPMEAGREQPISRQFLAAGEGFWELIFSMREKFVAGCRAPTYQPFRSSFVELVAAYGLLYKTKNHFPNTLESKFARLLLYTWVRGVDYGKIDVLSIIFKHMACSPQENRRPFCNASILDCGGPDAFAKRCKAQFERPDLSREAFRTCSRLMIIFNPLVDGNAVVSALADNDVLRPFYGSFCRLTDAENTREDWNSFQQMSEILWSIFCKCVNARSSDSFRYTEYLIFFLSRAVMYAPRFDRLEGINTGRWVQLCESVCQFLPKGKPQEAIHIFLVEVIQRHWKPTADVLSGYISEGLIDRKDPNLVKMIIAWKRLGSSIGLAPGR
;
A
#
# COMPACT_ATOMS: atom_id res chain seq x y z
N MET A 1 -29.43 -31.98 -32.32
CA MET A 1 -30.14 -30.79 -31.79
C MET A 1 -30.06 -30.84 -30.28
N ALA A 2 -29.51 -29.82 -29.61
CA ALA A 2 -29.56 -29.74 -28.16
C ALA A 2 -31.00 -29.40 -27.71
N PRO A 3 -31.51 -29.95 -26.60
CA PRO A 3 -32.89 -29.71 -26.19
C PRO A 3 -33.13 -28.22 -25.88
N PRO A 4 -34.37 -27.73 -26.11
CA PRO A 4 -34.73 -26.31 -25.96
C PRO A 4 -34.56 -25.73 -24.54
N ASP A 5 -34.29 -26.57 -23.54
CA ASP A 5 -34.00 -26.20 -22.15
C ASP A 5 -32.53 -26.42 -21.73
N SER A 6 -31.61 -26.58 -22.68
CA SER A 6 -30.19 -26.69 -22.32
C SER A 6 -29.68 -25.39 -21.68
N VAL A 7 -28.84 -25.51 -20.64
CA VAL A 7 -28.21 -24.39 -19.91
C VAL A 7 -27.54 -23.39 -20.88
N TYR A 8 -26.99 -23.89 -21.99
CA TYR A 8 -26.40 -23.09 -23.07
C TYR A 8 -27.39 -22.16 -23.77
N VAL A 9 -28.57 -22.65 -24.17
CA VAL A 9 -29.60 -21.84 -24.86
C VAL A 9 -30.13 -20.75 -23.93
N GLN A 10 -30.37 -21.09 -22.66
CA GLN A 10 -30.81 -20.11 -21.66
C GLN A 10 -29.73 -19.04 -21.39
N MET A 11 -28.45 -19.43 -21.35
CA MET A 11 -27.32 -18.50 -21.21
C MET A 11 -27.27 -17.50 -22.36
N HIS A 12 -27.39 -17.97 -23.61
CA HIS A 12 -27.47 -17.10 -24.79
C HIS A 12 -28.64 -16.12 -24.71
N LYS A 13 -29.83 -16.62 -24.36
CA LYS A 13 -31.02 -15.78 -24.20
C LYS A 13 -30.79 -14.66 -23.18
N HIS A 14 -30.23 -14.98 -22.02
CA HIS A 14 -29.93 -13.97 -21.00
C HIS A 14 -28.89 -12.94 -21.47
N ARG A 15 -27.84 -13.38 -22.15
CA ARG A 15 -26.81 -12.51 -22.73
C ARG A 15 -27.41 -11.54 -23.77
N ASP A 16 -28.22 -12.07 -24.69
CA ASP A 16 -28.77 -11.28 -25.80
C ASP A 16 -29.82 -10.27 -25.30
N ILE A 17 -30.62 -10.63 -24.29
CA ILE A 17 -31.52 -9.69 -23.59
C ILE A 17 -30.72 -8.56 -22.93
N LEU A 18 -29.62 -8.89 -22.25
CA LEU A 18 -28.75 -7.89 -21.64
C LEU A 18 -28.14 -6.96 -22.69
N TRP A 19 -27.71 -7.48 -23.84
CA TRP A 19 -27.16 -6.66 -24.93
C TRP A 19 -28.18 -5.68 -25.51
N SER A 20 -29.40 -6.17 -25.75
CA SER A 20 -30.50 -5.34 -26.25
C SER A 20 -30.75 -4.18 -25.28
N HIS A 21 -30.86 -4.46 -23.98
CA HIS A 21 -31.07 -3.41 -22.98
C HIS A 21 -29.86 -2.49 -22.78
N HIS A 22 -28.63 -2.97 -22.99
CA HIS A 22 -27.44 -2.14 -22.92
C HIS A 22 -27.50 -0.99 -23.92
N HIS A 23 -27.86 -1.25 -25.19
CA HIS A 23 -27.91 -0.24 -26.25
C HIS A 23 -29.21 0.55 -26.30
N SER A 24 -30.35 -0.12 -26.07
CA SER A 24 -31.68 0.44 -26.34
C SER A 24 -32.54 0.65 -25.09
N GLY A 25 -32.12 0.11 -23.94
CA GLY A 25 -32.98 -0.08 -22.79
C GLY A 25 -32.99 1.05 -21.77
N SER A 26 -34.12 1.19 -21.08
CA SER A 26 -34.23 1.99 -19.85
C SER A 26 -33.37 1.41 -18.72
N TYR A 27 -33.01 2.25 -17.75
CA TYR A 27 -32.33 1.88 -16.51
C TYR A 27 -32.87 0.58 -15.88
N LYS A 28 -34.20 0.46 -15.77
CA LYS A 28 -34.88 -0.71 -15.19
C LYS A 28 -34.62 -1.99 -15.99
N GLY A 29 -34.62 -1.90 -17.32
CA GLY A 29 -34.38 -3.04 -18.20
C GLY A 29 -32.95 -3.57 -18.09
N ARG A 30 -31.96 -2.67 -18.09
CA ARG A 30 -30.54 -3.02 -17.90
C ARG A 30 -30.31 -3.74 -16.59
N TYR A 31 -30.87 -3.19 -15.50
CA TYR A 31 -30.74 -3.76 -14.17
C TYR A 31 -31.39 -5.15 -14.04
N ALA A 32 -32.60 -5.33 -14.56
CA ALA A 32 -33.29 -6.61 -14.51
C ALA A 32 -32.53 -7.69 -15.30
N ALA A 33 -32.01 -7.34 -16.48
CA ALA A 33 -31.29 -8.27 -17.34
C ALA A 33 -29.97 -8.77 -16.72
N ILE A 34 -29.15 -7.86 -16.16
CA ILE A 34 -27.88 -8.26 -15.50
C ILE A 34 -28.14 -9.08 -14.23
N HIS A 35 -29.20 -8.74 -13.48
CA HIS A 35 -29.59 -9.50 -12.31
C HIS A 35 -30.03 -10.93 -12.68
N ALA A 36 -30.85 -11.07 -13.73
CA ALA A 36 -31.31 -12.37 -14.20
C ALA A 36 -30.14 -13.27 -14.63
N LEU A 37 -29.19 -12.74 -15.43
CA LEU A 37 -27.98 -13.47 -15.82
C LEU A 37 -27.14 -13.88 -14.60
N SER A 38 -26.97 -12.98 -13.64
CA SER A 38 -26.22 -13.26 -12.40
C SER A 38 -26.86 -14.38 -11.58
N GLN A 39 -28.19 -14.37 -11.44
CA GLN A 39 -28.93 -15.42 -10.73
C GLN A 39 -28.87 -16.74 -11.46
N PHE A 40 -28.95 -16.73 -12.80
CA PHE A 40 -28.86 -17.93 -13.62
C PHE A 40 -27.52 -18.66 -13.44
N LEU A 41 -26.42 -17.90 -13.45
CA LEU A 41 -25.07 -18.44 -13.21
C LEU A 41 -24.90 -19.02 -11.80
N LYS A 42 -25.45 -18.37 -10.78
CA LYS A 42 -25.32 -18.80 -9.37
C LYS A 42 -26.11 -20.08 -9.03
N LYS A 43 -27.19 -20.37 -9.76
CA LYS A 43 -28.13 -21.45 -9.42
C LYS A 43 -27.82 -22.82 -10.06
N ASN A 44 -26.89 -22.92 -11.01
CA ASN A 44 -26.68 -24.13 -11.81
C ASN A 44 -25.21 -24.61 -11.79
N PRO A 45 -24.76 -25.64 -11.03
CA PRO A 45 -23.31 -25.86 -10.87
C PRO A 45 -22.70 -27.24 -11.24
N PRO A 46 -23.00 -27.89 -12.39
CA PRO A 46 -21.89 -28.64 -13.03
C PRO A 46 -21.48 -28.13 -14.42
N ASP A 47 -22.45 -27.75 -15.28
CA ASP A 47 -22.17 -27.46 -16.71
C ASP A 47 -22.25 -25.98 -17.08
N VAL A 48 -22.61 -25.11 -16.13
CA VAL A 48 -22.88 -23.69 -16.41
C VAL A 48 -21.65 -22.95 -16.90
N TRP A 49 -20.45 -23.36 -16.51
CA TRP A 49 -19.21 -22.68 -16.89
C TRP A 49 -18.80 -22.98 -18.33
N ASP A 50 -19.06 -24.21 -18.81
CA ASP A 50 -18.86 -24.52 -20.22
C ASP A 50 -19.91 -23.81 -21.09
N ALA A 51 -21.16 -23.76 -20.63
CA ALA A 51 -22.22 -22.97 -21.27
C ALA A 51 -21.89 -21.46 -21.28
N CYS A 52 -21.41 -20.90 -20.17
CA CYS A 52 -20.97 -19.51 -20.02
C CYS A 52 -19.87 -19.16 -21.04
N ARG A 53 -18.88 -20.05 -21.17
CA ARG A 53 -17.78 -19.90 -22.13
C ARG A 53 -18.26 -20.00 -23.57
N LYS A 54 -19.00 -21.05 -23.92
CA LYS A 54 -19.54 -21.26 -25.28
C LYS A 54 -20.47 -20.12 -25.69
N ALA A 55 -21.23 -19.59 -24.74
CA ALA A 55 -22.08 -18.42 -24.96
C ALA A 55 -21.32 -17.08 -24.93
N GLU A 56 -19.99 -17.10 -24.84
CA GLU A 56 -19.12 -15.91 -24.87
C GLU A 56 -19.48 -14.84 -23.84
N VAL A 57 -20.08 -15.24 -22.70
CA VAL A 57 -20.49 -14.30 -21.65
C VAL A 57 -19.31 -13.48 -21.12
N PRO A 58 -18.09 -14.03 -20.92
CA PRO A 58 -16.96 -13.23 -20.48
C PRO A 58 -16.51 -12.17 -21.49
N SER A 59 -16.29 -12.55 -22.76
CA SER A 59 -16.02 -11.60 -23.86
C SER A 59 -17.08 -10.50 -23.95
N PHE A 60 -18.35 -10.88 -23.74
CA PHE A 60 -19.47 -9.96 -23.74
C PHE A 60 -19.43 -8.97 -22.58
N LEU A 61 -19.19 -9.44 -21.36
CA LEU A 61 -19.06 -8.58 -20.18
C LEU A 61 -17.87 -7.63 -20.31
N ILE A 62 -16.76 -8.10 -20.87
CA ILE A 62 -15.60 -7.26 -21.20
C ILE A 62 -16.00 -6.12 -22.13
N ARG A 63 -16.80 -6.39 -23.18
CA ARG A 63 -17.29 -5.33 -24.09
C ARG A 63 -18.13 -4.29 -23.35
N ILE A 64 -19.04 -4.72 -22.47
CA ILE A 64 -19.82 -3.77 -21.64
C ILE A 64 -18.89 -2.98 -20.71
N MET A 65 -17.91 -3.63 -20.08
CA MET A 65 -16.94 -2.96 -19.21
C MET A 65 -16.04 -1.97 -19.95
N LEU A 66 -15.83 -2.14 -21.25
CA LEU A 66 -15.09 -1.22 -22.11
C LEU A 66 -15.97 -0.11 -22.72
N ASP A 67 -17.28 -0.13 -22.50
CA ASP A 67 -18.19 0.90 -22.98
C ASP A 67 -18.33 2.03 -21.94
N GLU A 68 -17.99 3.26 -22.35
CA GLU A 68 -18.15 4.47 -21.55
C GLU A 68 -19.59 4.67 -21.03
N LEU A 69 -20.60 4.26 -21.81
CA LEU A 69 -22.00 4.40 -21.44
C LEU A 69 -22.36 3.62 -20.16
N THR A 70 -21.62 2.54 -19.87
CA THR A 70 -21.80 1.76 -18.64
C THR A 70 -21.54 2.60 -17.39
N TYR A 71 -20.62 3.56 -17.47
CA TYR A 71 -20.15 4.36 -16.33
C TYR A 71 -21.04 5.57 -16.01
N HIS A 72 -22.03 5.87 -16.85
CA HIS A 72 -23.06 6.88 -16.55
C HIS A 72 -24.04 6.44 -15.47
N ASP A 73 -24.06 5.14 -15.14
CA ASP A 73 -24.97 4.54 -14.18
C ASP A 73 -24.21 3.69 -13.17
N LEU A 74 -24.04 4.25 -11.96
CA LEU A 74 -23.30 3.59 -10.86
C LEU A 74 -23.94 2.28 -10.38
N ASN A 75 -25.26 2.14 -10.48
CA ASN A 75 -25.94 0.93 -10.04
C ASN A 75 -25.85 -0.18 -11.09
N TYR A 76 -25.80 0.20 -12.37
CA TYR A 76 -25.57 -0.77 -13.44
C TYR A 76 -24.13 -1.28 -13.44
N ILE A 77 -23.13 -0.40 -13.38
CA ILE A 77 -21.72 -0.80 -13.30
C ILE A 77 -21.43 -1.63 -12.04
N GLU A 78 -22.08 -1.35 -10.89
CA GLU A 78 -21.98 -2.18 -9.69
C GLU A 78 -22.29 -3.65 -10.01
N ARG A 79 -23.41 -3.91 -10.70
CA ARG A 79 -23.85 -5.26 -11.04
C ARG A 79 -22.92 -5.92 -12.06
N ILE A 80 -22.39 -5.15 -13.01
CA ILE A 80 -21.38 -5.63 -13.96
C ILE A 80 -20.11 -6.06 -13.22
N PHE A 81 -19.61 -5.24 -12.28
CA PHE A 81 -18.45 -5.55 -11.46
C PHE A 81 -18.66 -6.79 -10.60
N GLN A 82 -19.82 -6.91 -9.93
CA GLN A 82 -20.17 -8.10 -9.14
C GLN A 82 -20.18 -9.37 -9.99
N LEU A 83 -20.77 -9.32 -11.19
CA LEU A 83 -20.82 -10.48 -12.07
C LEU A 83 -19.43 -10.84 -12.61
N ALA A 84 -18.65 -9.85 -13.05
CA ALA A 84 -17.29 -10.08 -13.52
C ALA A 84 -16.41 -10.66 -12.41
N ALA A 85 -16.46 -10.10 -11.20
CA ALA A 85 -15.77 -10.62 -10.03
C ALA A 85 -16.16 -12.08 -9.77
N TYR A 86 -17.45 -12.39 -9.76
CA TYR A 86 -17.96 -13.75 -9.55
C TYR A 86 -17.40 -14.74 -10.58
N ILE A 87 -17.47 -14.43 -11.88
CA ILE A 87 -16.92 -15.28 -12.94
C ILE A 87 -15.42 -15.47 -12.74
N MET A 88 -14.67 -14.39 -12.48
CA MET A 88 -13.22 -14.48 -12.27
C MET A 88 -12.86 -15.35 -11.07
N THR A 89 -13.60 -15.26 -9.97
CA THR A 89 -13.30 -16.03 -8.76
C THR A 89 -13.71 -17.50 -8.86
N THR A 90 -14.76 -17.83 -9.62
CA THR A 90 -15.35 -19.17 -9.61
C THR A 90 -14.97 -19.98 -10.86
N ALA A 91 -14.95 -19.37 -12.03
CA ALA A 91 -14.68 -20.09 -13.28
C ALA A 91 -13.18 -20.26 -13.55
N CYS A 92 -12.38 -19.21 -13.37
CA CYS A 92 -10.97 -19.18 -13.74
C CYS A 92 -10.06 -20.21 -13.03
N PRO A 93 -10.30 -20.58 -11.75
CA PRO A 93 -9.55 -21.66 -11.11
C PRO A 93 -9.78 -23.05 -11.73
N MET A 94 -10.92 -23.26 -12.41
CA MET A 94 -11.35 -24.57 -12.95
C MET A 94 -10.92 -24.80 -14.42
N GLU A 95 -9.96 -24.02 -14.93
CA GLU A 95 -9.64 -23.94 -16.36
C GLU A 95 -8.39 -24.72 -16.79
N ALA A 96 -7.82 -25.54 -15.91
CA ALA A 96 -6.64 -26.34 -16.25
C ALA A 96 -6.90 -27.22 -17.50
N GLY A 97 -5.99 -27.16 -18.48
CA GLY A 97 -6.09 -27.96 -19.72
C GLY A 97 -7.11 -27.47 -20.76
N ARG A 98 -7.74 -26.31 -20.58
CA ARG A 98 -8.71 -25.77 -21.56
C ARG A 98 -8.04 -24.93 -22.64
N GLU A 99 -8.48 -25.09 -23.89
CA GLU A 99 -7.95 -24.36 -25.06
C GLU A 99 -8.20 -22.84 -25.02
N GLN A 100 -9.36 -22.42 -24.49
CA GLN A 100 -9.75 -21.01 -24.36
C GLN A 100 -10.15 -20.67 -22.92
N PRO A 101 -9.18 -20.40 -22.03
CA PRO A 101 -9.46 -19.99 -20.66
C PRO A 101 -10.09 -18.59 -20.59
N ILE A 102 -11.17 -18.45 -19.84
CA ILE A 102 -11.82 -17.18 -19.48
C ILE A 102 -10.81 -16.23 -18.81
N SER A 103 -9.91 -16.78 -17.99
CA SER A 103 -8.81 -16.01 -17.38
C SER A 103 -7.95 -15.27 -18.41
N ARG A 104 -7.68 -15.85 -19.59
CA ARG A 104 -6.92 -15.16 -20.65
C ARG A 104 -7.71 -14.00 -21.27
N GLN A 105 -9.03 -14.12 -21.39
CA GLN A 105 -9.87 -13.07 -21.95
C GLN A 105 -9.86 -11.83 -21.05
N PHE A 106 -10.10 -12.00 -19.74
CA PHE A 106 -10.06 -10.88 -18.79
C PHE A 106 -8.68 -10.25 -18.67
N LEU A 107 -7.60 -11.05 -18.69
CA LEU A 107 -6.24 -10.52 -18.65
C LEU A 107 -5.88 -9.75 -19.92
N ALA A 108 -6.26 -10.25 -21.10
CA ALA A 108 -6.00 -9.59 -22.38
C ALA A 108 -6.74 -8.26 -22.50
N ALA A 109 -7.96 -8.17 -22.00
CA ALA A 109 -8.74 -6.92 -22.01
C ALA A 109 -8.40 -5.96 -20.85
N GLY A 110 -7.65 -6.43 -19.87
CA GLY A 110 -7.40 -5.70 -18.63
C GLY A 110 -6.78 -4.33 -18.85
N GLU A 111 -5.80 -4.20 -19.75
CA GLU A 111 -5.11 -2.93 -20.01
C GLU A 111 -6.09 -1.83 -20.41
N GLY A 112 -6.89 -2.06 -21.45
CA GLY A 112 -7.89 -1.10 -21.92
C GLY A 112 -8.98 -0.83 -20.87
N PHE A 113 -9.40 -1.85 -20.11
CA PHE A 113 -10.39 -1.70 -19.05
C PHE A 113 -9.90 -0.78 -17.93
N TRP A 114 -8.68 -1.00 -17.44
CA TRP A 114 -8.11 -0.17 -16.38
C TRP A 114 -7.77 1.23 -16.88
N GLU A 115 -7.38 1.37 -18.15
CA GLU A 115 -7.15 2.67 -18.77
C GLU A 115 -8.44 3.49 -18.88
N LEU A 116 -9.55 2.87 -19.27
CA LEU A 116 -10.86 3.51 -19.31
C LEU A 116 -11.31 4.00 -17.93
N ILE A 117 -11.24 3.16 -16.89
CA ILE A 117 -11.59 3.62 -15.53
C ILE A 117 -10.66 4.76 -15.10
N PHE A 118 -9.38 4.66 -15.42
CA PHE A 118 -8.39 5.65 -15.04
C PHE A 118 -8.59 7.00 -15.75
N SER A 119 -9.04 7.02 -17.01
CA SER A 119 -9.39 8.26 -17.72
C SER A 119 -10.56 8.99 -17.03
N MET A 120 -11.48 8.23 -16.42
CA MET A 120 -12.62 8.74 -15.65
C MET A 120 -12.40 8.76 -14.12
N ARG A 121 -11.16 8.61 -13.65
CA ARG A 121 -10.82 8.38 -12.24
C ARG A 121 -11.43 9.36 -11.24
N GLU A 122 -11.56 10.64 -11.60
CA GLU A 122 -12.16 11.65 -10.72
C GLU A 122 -13.65 11.39 -10.47
N LYS A 123 -14.42 11.18 -11.55
CA LYS A 123 -15.84 10.83 -11.47
C LYS A 123 -16.03 9.50 -10.75
N PHE A 124 -15.17 8.52 -11.06
CA PHE A 124 -15.19 7.20 -10.45
C PHE A 124 -14.99 7.27 -8.93
N VAL A 125 -13.95 7.98 -8.48
CA VAL A 125 -13.67 8.17 -7.05
C VAL A 125 -14.78 8.96 -6.35
N ALA A 126 -15.34 9.99 -6.99
CA ALA A 126 -16.47 10.72 -6.43
C ALA A 126 -17.67 9.78 -6.18
N GLY A 127 -17.98 8.92 -7.14
CA GLY A 127 -18.98 7.85 -7.00
C GLY A 127 -18.66 6.88 -5.88
N CYS A 128 -17.41 6.40 -5.78
CA CYS A 128 -17.01 5.52 -4.69
C CYS A 128 -17.15 6.19 -3.31
N ARG A 129 -16.86 7.49 -3.18
CA ARG A 129 -16.86 8.19 -1.87
C ARG A 129 -18.25 8.54 -1.36
N ALA A 130 -19.21 8.73 -2.26
CA ALA A 130 -20.57 9.08 -1.90
C ALA A 130 -21.21 7.99 -1.00
N PRO A 131 -21.75 8.33 0.19
CA PRO A 131 -22.34 7.36 1.12
C PRO A 131 -23.48 6.53 0.50
N THR A 132 -24.26 7.15 -0.39
CA THR A 132 -25.37 6.50 -1.11
C THR A 132 -24.93 5.38 -2.05
N TYR A 133 -23.65 5.33 -2.42
CA TYR A 133 -23.09 4.38 -3.37
C TYR A 133 -22.08 3.41 -2.73
N GLN A 134 -22.30 3.07 -1.45
CA GLN A 134 -21.53 2.01 -0.78
C GLN A 134 -21.54 0.68 -1.56
N PRO A 135 -22.66 0.20 -2.14
CA PRO A 135 -22.66 -1.05 -2.92
C PRO A 135 -21.72 -1.02 -4.13
N PHE A 136 -21.68 0.10 -4.85
CA PHE A 136 -20.74 0.32 -5.95
C PHE A 136 -19.29 0.23 -5.47
N ARG A 137 -18.93 0.89 -4.36
CA ARG A 137 -17.59 0.77 -3.77
C ARG A 137 -17.25 -0.70 -3.46
N SER A 138 -18.16 -1.42 -2.82
CA SER A 138 -17.97 -2.85 -2.51
C SER A 138 -17.75 -3.71 -3.75
N SER A 139 -18.55 -3.50 -4.81
CA SER A 139 -18.39 -4.24 -6.07
C SER A 139 -17.04 -3.98 -6.75
N PHE A 140 -16.53 -2.75 -6.68
CA PHE A 140 -15.22 -2.41 -7.20
C PHE A 140 -14.11 -3.09 -6.40
N VAL A 141 -14.22 -3.12 -5.07
CA VAL A 141 -13.30 -3.83 -4.18
C VAL A 141 -13.27 -5.33 -4.51
N GLU A 142 -14.44 -5.94 -4.73
CA GLU A 142 -14.58 -7.34 -5.15
C GLU A 142 -13.89 -7.60 -6.50
N LEU A 143 -14.10 -6.71 -7.47
CA LEU A 143 -13.47 -6.82 -8.78
C LEU A 143 -11.94 -6.72 -8.70
N VAL A 144 -11.41 -5.75 -7.95
CA VAL A 144 -9.97 -5.58 -7.72
C VAL A 144 -9.38 -6.84 -7.08
N ALA A 145 -10.06 -7.43 -6.10
CA ALA A 145 -9.62 -8.66 -5.44
C ALA A 145 -9.63 -9.86 -6.39
N ALA A 146 -10.69 -10.01 -7.18
CA ALA A 146 -10.81 -11.08 -8.16
C ALA A 146 -9.73 -10.98 -9.25
N TYR A 147 -9.47 -9.76 -9.74
CA TYR A 147 -8.42 -9.50 -10.71
C TYR A 147 -7.01 -9.73 -10.11
N GLY A 148 -6.80 -9.35 -8.85
CA GLY A 148 -5.59 -9.66 -8.10
C GLY A 148 -5.34 -11.16 -7.92
N LEU A 149 -6.39 -11.97 -7.77
CA LEU A 149 -6.30 -13.43 -7.73
C LEU A 149 -5.89 -14.02 -9.08
N LEU A 150 -6.42 -13.48 -10.19
CA LEU A 150 -6.02 -13.89 -11.54
C LEU A 150 -4.52 -13.67 -11.77
N TYR A 151 -3.98 -12.53 -11.33
CA TYR A 151 -2.53 -12.27 -11.38
C TYR A 151 -1.72 -13.31 -10.60
N LYS A 152 -2.14 -13.63 -9.36
CA LYS A 152 -1.43 -14.59 -8.52
C LYS A 152 -1.42 -16.00 -9.10
N THR A 153 -2.50 -16.42 -9.76
CA THR A 153 -2.69 -17.80 -10.23
C THR A 153 -2.00 -18.12 -11.54
N LYS A 154 -1.76 -17.14 -12.42
CA LYS A 154 -1.21 -17.37 -13.77
C LYS A 154 0.28 -17.08 -13.93
N ASN A 155 0.93 -16.53 -12.89
CA ASN A 155 2.39 -16.32 -12.76
C ASN A 155 3.10 -15.51 -13.88
N HIS A 156 2.38 -15.14 -14.94
CA HIS A 156 2.80 -14.36 -16.10
C HIS A 156 1.61 -13.49 -16.49
N PHE A 157 1.82 -12.17 -16.70
CA PHE A 157 0.97 -11.13 -17.32
C PHE A 157 1.05 -9.80 -16.54
N PRO A 158 0.84 -8.65 -17.22
CA PRO A 158 1.84 -7.61 -17.58
C PRO A 158 2.55 -6.95 -16.40
N ASN A 159 3.58 -6.14 -16.69
CA ASN A 159 4.20 -5.26 -15.70
C ASN A 159 3.12 -4.40 -15.04
N THR A 160 2.63 -4.81 -13.87
CA THR A 160 1.58 -4.12 -13.08
C THR A 160 1.92 -2.64 -12.84
N LEU A 161 3.19 -2.27 -12.92
CA LEU A 161 3.68 -0.89 -12.82
C LEU A 161 3.50 -0.07 -14.12
N GLU A 162 3.48 -0.71 -15.27
CA GLU A 162 3.20 -0.06 -16.56
C GLU A 162 1.69 0.15 -16.76
N SER A 163 0.87 -0.76 -16.22
CA SER A 163 -0.58 -0.69 -16.38
C SER A 163 -1.23 0.41 -15.53
N LYS A 164 -2.38 0.92 -16.00
CA LYS A 164 -3.21 1.87 -15.24
C LYS A 164 -3.87 1.26 -14.01
N PHE A 165 -3.84 -0.07 -13.84
CA PHE A 165 -4.40 -0.75 -12.67
C PHE A 165 -3.73 -0.28 -11.38
N ALA A 166 -2.42 -0.42 -11.24
CA ALA A 166 -1.72 -0.02 -10.01
C ALA A 166 -1.84 1.49 -9.73
N ARG A 167 -1.81 2.31 -10.79
CA ARG A 167 -2.01 3.76 -10.65
C ARG A 167 -3.41 4.12 -10.20
N LEU A 168 -4.43 3.43 -10.70
CA LEU A 168 -5.82 3.60 -10.26
C LEU A 168 -5.97 3.26 -8.77
N LEU A 169 -5.37 2.14 -8.33
CA LEU A 169 -5.42 1.70 -6.93
C LEU A 169 -4.72 2.67 -5.98
N LEU A 170 -3.60 3.27 -6.39
CA LEU A 170 -2.96 4.35 -5.65
C LEU A 170 -3.83 5.60 -5.63
N TYR A 171 -4.38 5.98 -6.78
CA TYR A 171 -5.22 7.17 -6.92
C TYR A 171 -6.43 7.12 -5.98
N THR A 172 -7.18 6.02 -6.01
CA THR A 172 -8.35 5.79 -5.16
C THR A 172 -7.96 5.77 -3.68
N TRP A 173 -6.83 5.15 -3.31
CA TRP A 173 -6.32 5.15 -1.94
C TRP A 173 -5.97 6.57 -1.48
N VAL A 174 -5.23 7.35 -2.29
CA VAL A 174 -4.89 8.76 -1.99
C VAL A 174 -6.16 9.58 -1.78
N ARG A 175 -7.17 9.35 -2.61
CA ARG A 175 -8.45 10.07 -2.54
C ARG A 175 -9.42 9.54 -1.48
N GLY A 176 -9.02 8.59 -0.63
CA GLY A 176 -9.80 8.20 0.54
C GLY A 176 -10.85 7.12 0.29
N VAL A 177 -10.75 6.37 -0.80
CA VAL A 177 -11.57 5.15 -0.99
C VAL A 177 -11.01 4.07 -0.06
N ASP A 178 -11.84 3.61 0.88
CA ASP A 178 -11.49 2.50 1.79
C ASP A 178 -11.86 1.16 1.14
N TYR A 179 -10.92 0.21 1.20
CA TYR A 179 -11.05 -1.15 0.66
C TYR A 179 -11.36 -2.20 1.73
N GLY A 180 -11.60 -1.76 2.97
CA GLY A 180 -11.90 -2.65 4.09
C GLY A 180 -10.70 -3.53 4.43
N LYS A 181 -10.93 -4.85 4.52
CA LYS A 181 -9.87 -5.83 4.87
C LYS A 181 -8.93 -6.15 3.71
N ILE A 182 -9.19 -5.66 2.50
CA ILE A 182 -8.36 -5.97 1.35
C ILE A 182 -7.21 -4.98 1.31
N ASP A 183 -5.98 -5.43 1.62
CA ASP A 183 -4.78 -4.63 1.39
C ASP A 183 -4.45 -4.63 -0.11
N VAL A 184 -5.20 -3.81 -0.84
CA VAL A 184 -5.06 -3.61 -2.29
C VAL A 184 -3.66 -3.07 -2.66
N LEU A 185 -3.01 -2.34 -1.74
CA LEU A 185 -1.66 -1.82 -1.93
C LEU A 185 -0.60 -2.92 -1.79
N SER A 186 -0.86 -4.01 -1.06
CA SER A 186 0.03 -5.18 -1.01
C SER A 186 0.32 -5.76 -2.39
N ILE A 187 -0.65 -5.68 -3.32
CA ILE A 187 -0.47 -6.14 -4.71
C ILE A 187 0.61 -5.29 -5.39
N ILE A 188 0.53 -3.97 -5.25
CA ILE A 188 1.50 -3.03 -5.82
C ILE A 188 2.88 -3.27 -5.22
N PHE A 189 2.97 -3.42 -3.90
CA PHE A 189 4.24 -3.66 -3.22
C PHE A 189 4.91 -4.96 -3.61
N LYS A 190 4.14 -6.05 -3.78
CA LYS A 190 4.68 -7.31 -4.26
C LYS A 190 5.30 -7.15 -5.64
N HIS A 191 4.63 -6.43 -6.54
CA HIS A 191 5.17 -6.17 -7.88
C HIS A 191 6.39 -5.25 -7.83
N MET A 192 6.34 -4.16 -7.07
CA MET A 192 7.49 -3.26 -6.87
C MET A 192 8.71 -4.03 -6.36
N ALA A 193 8.54 -4.94 -5.40
CA ALA A 193 9.64 -5.74 -4.86
C ALA A 193 10.31 -6.64 -5.93
N CYS A 194 9.53 -7.16 -6.88
CA CYS A 194 10.01 -8.03 -7.96
C CYS A 194 10.47 -7.25 -9.21
N SER A 195 10.09 -5.98 -9.37
CA SER A 195 10.44 -5.18 -10.56
C SER A 195 11.83 -4.54 -10.46
N PRO A 196 12.59 -4.37 -11.55
CA PRO A 196 13.84 -3.61 -11.59
C PRO A 196 13.67 -2.14 -11.18
N GLN A 197 14.73 -1.50 -10.70
CA GLN A 197 14.71 -0.09 -10.27
C GLN A 197 14.31 0.87 -11.41
N GLU A 198 14.69 0.54 -12.64
CA GLU A 198 14.35 1.27 -13.88
C GLU A 198 12.84 1.40 -14.09
N ASN A 199 12.04 0.42 -13.61
CA ASN A 199 10.58 0.45 -13.73
C ASN A 199 9.91 1.08 -12.50
N ARG A 200 10.56 1.01 -11.33
CA ARG A 200 10.04 1.59 -10.08
C ARG A 200 9.98 3.11 -10.13
N ARG A 201 11.04 3.75 -10.65
CA ARG A 201 11.16 5.22 -10.66
C ARG A 201 10.09 5.91 -11.52
N PRO A 202 9.89 5.52 -12.79
CA PRO A 202 8.86 6.14 -13.64
C PRO A 202 7.46 5.90 -13.09
N PHE A 203 7.20 4.72 -12.53
CA PHE A 203 5.92 4.41 -11.88
C PHE A 203 5.64 5.35 -10.71
N CYS A 204 6.59 5.52 -9.78
CA CYS A 204 6.42 6.42 -8.64
C CYS A 204 6.19 7.86 -9.10
N ASN A 205 6.99 8.36 -10.04
CA ASN A 205 6.85 9.73 -10.56
C ASN A 205 5.47 9.97 -11.18
N ALA A 206 5.06 9.09 -12.09
CA ALA A 206 3.76 9.22 -12.74
C ALA A 206 2.62 9.10 -11.73
N SER A 207 2.70 8.15 -10.79
CA SER A 207 1.65 7.93 -9.79
C SER A 207 1.47 9.13 -8.86
N ILE A 208 2.55 9.79 -8.44
CA ILE A 208 2.44 11.00 -7.60
C ILE A 208 1.70 12.11 -8.35
N LEU A 209 2.09 12.37 -9.61
CA LEU A 209 1.43 13.40 -10.43
C LEU A 209 -0.05 13.07 -10.63
N ASP A 210 -0.34 11.83 -11.00
CA ASP A 210 -1.69 11.32 -11.22
C ASP A 210 -2.56 11.47 -9.96
N CYS A 211 -1.98 11.33 -8.75
CA CYS A 211 -2.66 11.45 -7.46
C CYS A 211 -2.91 12.90 -6.99
N GLY A 212 -2.52 13.91 -7.76
CA GLY A 212 -2.64 15.31 -7.37
C GLY A 212 -1.41 15.86 -6.63
N GLY A 213 -0.25 15.21 -6.80
CA GLY A 213 1.03 15.66 -6.30
C GLY A 213 1.42 15.17 -4.90
N PRO A 214 2.63 15.52 -4.43
CA PRO A 214 3.18 15.06 -3.15
C PRO A 214 2.31 15.40 -1.93
N ASP A 215 1.63 16.54 -1.94
CA ASP A 215 0.76 16.96 -0.82
C ASP A 215 -0.45 16.07 -0.64
N ALA A 216 -1.09 15.63 -1.74
CA ALA A 216 -2.24 14.74 -1.66
C ALA A 216 -1.85 13.41 -0.99
N PHE A 217 -0.67 12.91 -1.34
CA PHE A 217 -0.08 11.73 -0.73
C PHE A 217 0.24 11.94 0.75
N ALA A 218 0.93 13.04 1.11
CA ALA A 218 1.28 13.35 2.50
C ALA A 218 0.04 13.53 3.39
N LYS A 219 -0.98 14.26 2.91
CA LYS A 219 -2.27 14.42 3.61
C LYS A 219 -2.97 13.09 3.82
N ARG A 220 -2.92 12.19 2.84
CA ARG A 220 -3.50 10.85 3.00
C ARG A 220 -2.74 10.03 4.04
N CYS A 221 -1.41 10.01 4.01
CA CYS A 221 -0.60 9.32 5.01
C CYS A 221 -0.91 9.84 6.42
N LYS A 222 -0.94 11.16 6.60
CA LYS A 222 -1.35 11.80 7.85
C LYS A 222 -2.72 11.30 8.31
N ALA A 223 -3.72 11.38 7.45
CA ALA A 223 -5.08 10.97 7.78
C ALA A 223 -5.17 9.48 8.16
N GLN A 224 -4.35 8.61 7.56
CA GLN A 224 -4.28 7.19 7.97
C GLN A 224 -3.67 7.04 9.36
N PHE A 225 -2.54 7.69 9.64
CA PHE A 225 -1.89 7.62 10.95
C PHE A 225 -2.73 8.26 12.07
N GLU A 226 -3.55 9.26 11.76
CA GLU A 226 -4.43 9.90 12.74
C GLU A 226 -5.67 9.05 13.08
N ARG A 227 -5.94 7.95 12.35
CA ARG A 227 -7.06 7.04 12.67
C ARG A 227 -6.87 6.41 14.06
N PRO A 228 -7.85 6.53 14.97
CA PRO A 228 -7.82 5.84 16.25
C PRO A 228 -7.83 4.32 16.12
N ASP A 229 -8.52 3.82 15.09
CA ASP A 229 -8.74 2.40 14.79
C ASP A 229 -7.70 1.82 13.79
N LEU A 230 -6.56 2.51 13.60
CA LEU A 230 -5.53 2.07 12.67
C LEU A 230 -5.02 0.67 13.00
N SER A 231 -5.12 -0.27 12.05
CA SER A 231 -4.56 -1.61 12.21
C SER A 231 -3.03 -1.62 11.95
N ARG A 232 -2.33 -2.61 12.52
CA ARG A 232 -0.89 -2.83 12.24
C ARG A 232 -0.59 -3.00 10.76
N GLU A 233 -1.49 -3.66 10.02
CA GLU A 233 -1.36 -3.85 8.57
C GLU A 233 -1.46 -2.53 7.82
N ALA A 234 -2.50 -1.73 8.09
CA ALA A 234 -2.67 -0.42 7.47
C ALA A 234 -1.50 0.53 7.80
N PHE A 235 -1.02 0.49 9.05
CA PHE A 235 0.19 1.20 9.46
C PHE A 235 1.38 0.81 8.59
N ARG A 236 1.71 -0.47 8.50
CA ARG A 236 2.84 -0.99 7.71
C ARG A 236 2.72 -0.63 6.23
N THR A 237 1.51 -0.71 5.68
CA THR A 237 1.24 -0.38 4.29
C THR A 237 1.48 1.11 4.02
N CYS A 238 1.01 1.99 4.91
CA CYS A 238 1.27 3.42 4.82
C CYS A 238 2.77 3.76 4.99
N SER A 239 3.46 3.08 5.90
CA SER A 239 4.91 3.22 6.10
C SER A 239 5.72 2.78 4.88
N ARG A 240 5.36 1.65 4.27
CA ARG A 240 5.98 1.16 3.03
C ARG A 240 5.77 2.11 1.86
N LEU A 241 4.60 2.74 1.76
CA LEU A 241 4.34 3.78 0.77
C LEU A 241 5.35 4.93 0.92
N MET A 242 5.55 5.45 2.15
CA MET A 242 6.53 6.50 2.40
C MET A 242 7.96 6.07 2.00
N ILE A 243 8.36 4.84 2.33
CA ILE A 243 9.68 4.29 1.97
C ILE A 243 9.86 4.22 0.45
N ILE A 244 8.88 3.67 -0.27
CA ILE A 244 8.98 3.40 -1.71
C ILE A 244 8.98 4.69 -2.53
N PHE A 245 8.15 5.66 -2.15
CA PHE A 245 8.02 6.91 -2.89
C PHE A 245 9.09 7.96 -2.55
N ASN A 246 9.90 7.73 -1.51
CA ASN A 246 10.93 8.66 -1.07
C ASN A 246 12.16 8.76 -2.00
N PRO A 247 12.88 7.67 -2.35
CA PRO A 247 14.15 7.78 -3.08
C PRO A 247 14.01 7.92 -4.60
N LEU A 248 12.78 7.97 -5.14
CA LEU A 248 12.54 7.77 -6.58
C LEU A 248 12.02 9.01 -7.30
N VAL A 249 11.50 10.01 -6.59
CA VAL A 249 10.95 11.22 -7.23
C VAL A 249 11.97 12.33 -7.22
N ASP A 250 12.17 12.97 -8.38
CA ASP A 250 13.13 14.06 -8.56
C ASP A 250 12.89 15.15 -7.51
N GLY A 251 13.88 15.34 -6.66
CA GLY A 251 13.90 16.40 -5.67
C GLY A 251 13.07 16.10 -4.43
N ASN A 252 13.43 16.80 -3.37
CA ASN A 252 12.86 16.77 -2.02
C ASN A 252 11.34 17.04 -1.93
N ALA A 253 10.53 16.94 -3.00
CA ALA A 253 9.12 17.31 -3.03
C ALA A 253 8.27 16.42 -2.12
N VAL A 254 8.46 15.09 -2.15
CA VAL A 254 7.77 14.18 -1.22
C VAL A 254 8.17 14.44 0.21
N VAL A 255 9.47 14.58 0.48
CA VAL A 255 9.99 14.91 1.81
C VAL A 255 9.43 16.26 2.30
N SER A 256 9.37 17.26 1.43
CA SER A 256 8.81 18.59 1.75
C SER A 256 7.33 18.48 2.09
N ALA A 257 6.54 17.78 1.26
CA ALA A 257 5.13 17.57 1.56
C ALA A 257 4.91 16.80 2.88
N LEU A 258 5.72 15.79 3.18
CA LEU A 258 5.65 15.06 4.45
C LEU A 258 6.00 15.97 5.65
N ALA A 259 6.97 16.86 5.48
CA ALA A 259 7.36 17.86 6.46
C ALA A 259 6.25 18.92 6.67
N ASP A 260 5.80 19.55 5.58
CA ASP A 260 4.81 20.64 5.57
C ASP A 260 3.45 20.20 6.13
N ASN A 261 3.09 18.92 5.93
CA ASN A 261 1.87 18.34 6.47
C ASN A 261 2.04 17.73 7.88
N ASP A 262 3.24 17.78 8.48
CA ASP A 262 3.56 17.22 9.80
C ASP A 262 3.20 15.73 9.93
N VAL A 263 3.60 14.92 8.94
CA VAL A 263 3.23 13.48 8.88
C VAL A 263 3.97 12.66 9.95
N LEU A 264 5.16 13.10 10.38
CA LEU A 264 5.94 12.36 11.38
C LEU A 264 5.28 12.32 12.76
N ARG A 265 4.56 13.37 13.16
CA ARG A 265 3.87 13.41 14.46
C ARG A 265 2.86 12.25 14.61
N PRO A 266 1.87 12.08 13.72
CA PRO A 266 0.93 10.96 13.84
C PRO A 266 1.57 9.61 13.49
N PHE A 267 2.61 9.58 12.66
CA PHE A 267 3.39 8.35 12.43
C PHE A 267 4.06 7.85 13.72
N TYR A 268 4.75 8.73 14.45
CA TYR A 268 5.32 8.47 15.77
C TYR A 268 4.24 7.99 16.75
N GLY A 269 3.13 8.74 16.89
CA GLY A 269 2.05 8.38 17.81
C GLY A 269 1.41 7.03 17.47
N SER A 270 1.23 6.73 16.18
CA SER A 270 0.74 5.43 15.72
C SER A 270 1.70 4.30 16.02
N PHE A 271 3.01 4.50 15.77
CA PHE A 271 4.02 3.49 16.07
C PHE A 271 4.02 3.18 17.57
N CYS A 272 4.10 4.20 18.43
CA CYS A 272 4.03 4.04 19.89
C CYS A 272 2.79 3.28 20.36
N ARG A 273 1.62 3.53 19.74
CA ARG A 273 0.37 2.85 20.08
C ARG A 273 0.32 1.40 19.59
N LEU A 274 0.93 1.10 18.44
CA LEU A 274 0.75 -0.17 17.74
C LEU A 274 1.86 -1.18 17.98
N THR A 275 3.06 -0.76 18.37
CA THR A 275 4.16 -1.67 18.67
C THR A 275 4.18 -1.98 20.17
N ASP A 276 3.90 -3.24 20.53
CA ASP A 276 4.03 -3.74 21.90
C ASP A 276 5.51 -3.92 22.29
N ALA A 277 5.76 -4.22 23.56
CA ALA A 277 7.11 -4.44 24.10
C ALA A 277 7.88 -5.60 23.43
N GLU A 278 7.21 -6.53 22.76
CA GLU A 278 7.82 -7.76 22.22
C GLU A 278 8.76 -7.55 21.02
N ASN A 279 8.80 -6.33 20.46
CA ASN A 279 9.67 -5.94 19.34
C ASN A 279 9.71 -6.98 18.22
N THR A 280 8.72 -6.95 17.31
CA THR A 280 8.55 -7.98 16.26
C THR A 280 9.32 -7.68 14.96
N ARG A 281 9.59 -8.72 14.15
CA ARG A 281 10.20 -8.55 12.82
C ARG A 281 9.32 -7.70 11.90
N GLU A 282 8.00 -7.81 12.04
CA GLU A 282 7.07 -7.05 11.22
C GLU A 282 7.07 -5.56 11.56
N ASP A 283 7.35 -5.20 12.82
CA ASP A 283 7.53 -3.81 13.22
C ASP A 283 8.84 -3.26 12.65
N TRP A 284 9.94 -4.03 12.68
CA TRP A 284 11.18 -3.68 11.96
C TRP A 284 10.92 -3.41 10.48
N ASN A 285 10.18 -4.30 9.81
CA ASN A 285 9.83 -4.15 8.40
C ASN A 285 9.02 -2.88 8.08
N SER A 286 8.40 -2.25 9.08
CA SER A 286 7.64 -1.01 8.89
C SER A 286 8.51 0.23 8.77
N PHE A 287 9.72 0.24 9.36
CA PHE A 287 10.56 1.43 9.39
C PHE A 287 12.02 1.20 8.98
N GLN A 288 12.49 -0.03 8.79
CA GLN A 288 13.90 -0.37 8.54
C GLN A 288 14.61 0.43 7.45
N GLN A 289 13.89 0.94 6.44
CA GLN A 289 14.45 1.73 5.33
C GLN A 289 14.18 3.24 5.46
N MET A 290 13.70 3.69 6.63
CA MET A 290 13.31 5.09 6.85
C MET A 290 14.42 6.01 7.33
N SER A 291 15.65 5.54 7.54
CA SER A 291 16.73 6.38 8.07
C SER A 291 16.92 7.67 7.24
N GLU A 292 16.96 7.56 5.92
CA GLU A 292 17.15 8.68 5.00
C GLU A 292 15.95 9.65 4.98
N ILE A 293 14.72 9.13 4.98
CA ILE A 293 13.51 9.98 4.97
C ILE A 293 13.35 10.72 6.30
N LEU A 294 13.61 10.05 7.43
CA LEU A 294 13.54 10.64 8.76
C LEU A 294 14.57 11.75 8.90
N TRP A 295 15.81 11.53 8.44
CA TRP A 295 16.85 12.55 8.42
C TRP A 295 16.45 13.75 7.56
N SER A 296 15.95 13.50 6.36
CA SER A 296 15.60 14.56 5.40
C SER A 296 14.43 15.42 5.90
N ILE A 297 13.42 14.81 6.52
CA ILE A 297 12.33 15.54 7.18
C ILE A 297 12.87 16.31 8.39
N PHE A 298 13.70 15.68 9.22
CA PHE A 298 14.31 16.33 10.37
C PHE A 298 15.05 17.61 9.98
N CYS A 299 15.97 17.53 8.99
CA CYS A 299 16.73 18.69 8.54
C CYS A 299 15.86 19.83 7.98
N LYS A 300 14.68 19.51 7.44
CA LYS A 300 13.72 20.51 6.95
C LYS A 300 12.92 21.16 8.07
N CYS A 301 12.51 20.36 9.05
CA CYS A 301 11.60 20.82 10.09
C CYS A 301 12.31 21.46 11.29
N VAL A 302 13.53 21.04 11.62
CA VAL A 302 14.24 21.53 12.81
C VAL A 302 14.67 22.98 12.61
N ASN A 303 14.29 23.84 13.55
CA ASN A 303 14.70 25.23 13.61
C ASN A 303 15.20 25.53 15.01
N ALA A 304 16.50 25.83 15.14
CA ALA A 304 17.14 26.13 16.43
C ALA A 304 16.50 27.30 17.20
N ARG A 305 15.72 28.15 16.51
CA ARG A 305 15.02 29.30 17.09
C ARG A 305 13.56 29.02 17.47
N SER A 306 13.04 27.82 17.22
CA SER A 306 11.65 27.45 17.51
C SER A 306 11.59 26.16 18.32
N SER A 307 11.13 26.27 19.57
CA SER A 307 10.90 25.13 20.46
C SER A 307 9.88 24.13 19.90
N ASP A 308 8.91 24.60 19.11
CA ASP A 308 7.90 23.73 18.50
C ASP A 308 8.51 22.72 17.52
N SER A 309 9.66 23.08 16.91
CA SER A 309 10.38 22.19 16.01
C SER A 309 11.19 21.12 16.73
N PHE A 310 11.42 21.25 18.04
CA PHE A 310 12.23 20.30 18.80
C PHE A 310 11.57 18.92 18.91
N ARG A 311 10.25 18.83 18.76
CA ARG A 311 9.54 17.55 18.68
C ARG A 311 10.07 16.62 17.57
N TYR A 312 10.59 17.17 16.47
CA TYR A 312 11.17 16.36 15.39
C TYR A 312 12.47 15.66 15.80
N THR A 313 13.20 16.23 16.76
CA THR A 313 14.32 15.57 17.43
C THR A 313 13.83 14.36 18.22
N GLU A 314 12.78 14.50 19.03
CA GLU A 314 12.20 13.38 19.79
C GLU A 314 11.80 12.24 18.86
N TYR A 315 11.11 12.55 17.75
CA TYR A 315 10.72 11.52 16.78
C TYR A 315 11.93 10.81 16.17
N LEU A 316 12.96 11.56 15.76
CA LEU A 316 14.18 10.99 15.16
C LEU A 316 14.92 10.08 16.15
N ILE A 317 15.14 10.56 17.39
CA ILE A 317 15.84 9.80 18.43
C ILE A 317 15.04 8.56 18.85
N PHE A 318 13.71 8.65 18.92
CA PHE A 318 12.87 7.49 19.16
C PHE A 318 13.03 6.42 18.08
N PHE A 319 12.99 6.78 16.78
CA PHE A 319 13.16 5.78 15.73
C PHE A 319 14.58 5.22 15.67
N LEU A 320 15.59 6.03 16.00
CA LEU A 320 16.97 5.57 16.16
C LEU A 320 17.10 4.55 17.31
N SER A 321 16.49 4.82 18.46
CA SER A 321 16.52 3.92 19.61
C SER A 321 15.86 2.58 19.27
N ARG A 322 14.74 2.61 18.52
CA ARG A 322 14.13 1.41 17.95
C ARG A 322 15.07 0.72 16.96
N ALA A 323 15.66 1.42 16.00
CA ALA A 323 16.57 0.79 15.04
C ALA A 323 17.73 0.05 15.72
N VAL A 324 18.30 0.64 16.78
CA VAL A 324 19.37 0.04 17.58
C VAL A 324 18.93 -1.28 18.24
N MET A 325 17.68 -1.37 18.71
CA MET A 325 17.15 -2.61 19.30
C MET A 325 16.75 -3.67 18.25
N TYR A 326 16.21 -3.25 17.11
CA TYR A 326 15.62 -4.18 16.13
C TYR A 326 16.63 -4.69 15.10
N ALA A 327 17.54 -3.83 14.62
CA ALA A 327 18.44 -4.18 13.53
C ALA A 327 19.32 -5.40 13.84
N PRO A 328 19.90 -5.55 15.05
CA PRO A 328 20.68 -6.74 15.39
C PRO A 328 19.87 -8.04 15.44
N ARG A 329 18.55 -7.97 15.68
CA ARG A 329 17.67 -9.16 15.72
C ARG A 329 17.14 -9.56 14.35
N PHE A 330 16.90 -8.58 13.48
CA PHE A 330 16.03 -8.78 12.32
C PHE A 330 16.58 -8.29 10.99
N ASP A 331 17.66 -7.50 10.98
CA ASP A 331 18.33 -7.18 9.73
C ASP A 331 19.03 -8.41 9.16
N ARG A 332 19.31 -8.37 7.87
CA ARG A 332 20.03 -9.46 7.20
C ARG A 332 21.51 -9.47 7.62
N LEU A 333 22.18 -10.59 7.40
CA LEU A 333 23.61 -10.75 7.71
C LEU A 333 24.49 -9.71 7.02
N GLU A 334 24.10 -9.25 5.83
CA GLU A 334 24.83 -8.19 5.10
C GLU A 334 24.76 -6.83 5.82
N GLY A 335 23.76 -6.63 6.69
CA GLY A 335 23.63 -5.44 7.53
C GLY A 335 23.40 -4.14 6.75
N ILE A 336 22.75 -4.21 5.58
CA ILE A 336 22.54 -3.04 4.70
C ILE A 336 21.73 -1.97 5.42
N ASN A 337 20.61 -2.34 6.06
CA ASN A 337 19.78 -1.37 6.77
C ASN A 337 20.52 -0.88 8.03
N THR A 338 21.18 -1.80 8.75
CA THR A 338 22.03 -1.48 9.90
C THR A 338 23.04 -0.40 9.57
N GLY A 339 23.74 -0.52 8.44
CA GLY A 339 24.71 0.49 7.98
C GLY A 339 24.07 1.87 7.79
N ARG A 340 22.87 1.95 7.20
CA ARG A 340 22.16 3.23 7.00
C ARG A 340 21.72 3.88 8.31
N TRP A 341 21.31 3.09 9.29
CA TRP A 341 20.95 3.60 10.62
C TRP A 341 22.16 4.03 11.43
N VAL A 342 23.29 3.33 11.29
CA VAL A 342 24.58 3.76 11.87
C VAL A 342 25.00 5.12 11.31
N GLN A 343 24.90 5.30 9.99
CA GLN A 343 25.19 6.59 9.36
C GLN A 343 24.27 7.71 9.86
N LEU A 344 23.00 7.39 10.16
CA LEU A 344 22.08 8.34 10.77
C LEU A 344 22.52 8.72 12.20
N CYS A 345 22.95 7.77 13.04
CA CYS A 345 23.54 8.06 14.34
C CYS A 345 24.72 9.04 14.21
N GLU A 346 25.61 8.80 13.25
CA GLU A 346 26.77 9.67 12.99
C GLU A 346 26.34 11.07 12.53
N SER A 347 25.30 11.15 11.67
CA SER A 347 24.75 12.42 11.21
C SER A 347 24.16 13.24 12.36
N VAL A 348 23.45 12.59 13.29
CA VAL A 348 22.97 13.24 14.53
C VAL A 348 24.15 13.71 15.39
N CYS A 349 25.20 12.90 15.52
CA CYS A 349 26.40 13.28 16.27
C CYS A 349 27.07 14.53 15.69
N GLN A 350 27.12 14.66 14.37
CA GLN A 350 27.68 15.83 13.69
C GLN A 350 26.78 17.06 13.82
N PHE A 351 25.47 16.85 13.88
CA PHE A 351 24.48 17.92 14.06
C PHE A 351 24.51 18.51 15.46
N LEU A 352 24.87 17.72 16.49
CA LEU A 352 25.03 18.23 17.85
C LEU A 352 26.08 19.37 17.84
N PRO A 353 25.69 20.62 18.18
CA PRO A 353 26.58 21.76 18.04
C PRO A 353 27.80 21.58 18.95
N LYS A 354 28.99 21.61 18.36
CA LYS A 354 30.25 21.72 19.08
C LYS A 354 30.35 23.15 19.64
N GLY A 355 29.79 23.41 20.81
CA GLY A 355 30.32 24.50 21.63
C GLY A 355 29.39 25.49 22.33
N LYS A 356 28.08 25.26 22.52
CA LYS A 356 27.30 26.09 23.46
C LYS A 356 26.28 25.26 24.27
N PRO A 357 26.71 24.72 25.43
CA PRO A 357 25.84 23.94 26.33
C PRO A 357 24.57 24.66 26.81
N GLN A 358 24.54 25.98 26.65
CA GLN A 358 23.47 26.87 27.11
C GLN A 358 22.36 27.09 26.07
N GLU A 359 22.49 26.61 24.84
CA GLU A 359 21.44 26.75 23.83
C GLU A 359 20.25 25.81 24.14
N ALA A 360 19.02 26.32 24.08
CA ALA A 360 17.81 25.55 24.40
C ALA A 360 17.66 24.28 23.55
N ILE A 361 18.03 24.34 22.26
CA ILE A 361 18.02 23.17 21.38
C ILE A 361 19.02 22.11 21.84
N HIS A 362 20.20 22.53 22.33
CA HIS A 362 21.22 21.63 22.86
C HIS A 362 20.72 20.94 24.13
N ILE A 363 20.19 21.69 25.09
CA ILE A 363 19.62 21.14 26.33
C ILE A 363 18.53 20.11 25.99
N PHE A 364 17.59 20.47 25.10
CA PHE A 364 16.52 19.57 24.68
C PHE A 364 17.06 18.30 24.00
N LEU A 365 18.02 18.43 23.07
CA LEU A 365 18.66 17.29 22.40
C LEU A 365 19.30 16.33 23.40
N VAL A 366 20.05 16.87 24.36
CA VAL A 366 20.70 16.09 25.42
C VAL A 366 19.66 15.36 26.26
N GLU A 367 18.62 16.04 26.73
CA GLU A 367 17.54 15.44 27.51
C GLU A 367 16.83 14.31 26.75
N VAL A 368 16.50 14.53 25.48
CA VAL A 368 15.83 13.52 24.63
C VAL A 368 16.72 12.30 24.43
N ILE A 369 17.99 12.49 24.07
CA ILE A 369 18.93 11.38 23.91
C ILE A 369 19.07 10.62 25.23
N GLN A 370 19.19 11.31 26.36
CA GLN A 370 19.27 10.69 27.68
C GLN A 370 18.05 9.81 28.00
N ARG A 371 16.83 10.26 27.69
CA ARG A 371 15.59 9.50 27.91
C ARG A 371 15.59 8.16 27.18
N HIS A 372 16.16 8.09 25.97
CA HIS A 372 16.19 6.88 25.17
C HIS A 372 17.46 6.04 25.36
N TRP A 373 18.55 6.68 25.81
CA TRP A 373 19.88 6.08 25.85
C TRP A 373 19.96 4.80 26.68
N LYS A 374 19.68 4.93 27.98
CA LYS A 374 19.83 3.84 28.95
C LYS A 374 18.79 2.74 28.74
N PRO A 375 17.48 3.04 28.56
CA PRO A 375 16.49 2.00 28.27
C PRO A 375 16.86 1.14 27.05
N THR A 376 17.41 1.76 25.99
CA THR A 376 17.87 1.04 24.79
C THR A 376 19.04 0.11 25.10
N ALA A 377 20.02 0.59 25.87
CA ALA A 377 21.17 -0.22 26.29
C ALA A 377 20.75 -1.38 27.20
N ASP A 378 19.79 -1.16 28.09
CA ASP A 378 19.25 -2.18 29.00
C ASP A 378 18.53 -3.28 28.22
N VAL A 379 17.69 -2.93 27.23
CA VAL A 379 17.02 -3.90 26.34
C VAL A 379 18.03 -4.73 25.54
N LEU A 380 19.04 -4.08 24.95
CA LEU A 380 20.10 -4.78 24.22
C LEU A 380 20.88 -5.75 25.12
N SER A 381 21.15 -5.33 26.36
CA SER A 381 21.81 -6.19 27.35
C SER A 381 20.94 -7.39 27.70
N GLY A 382 19.63 -7.19 27.83
CA GLY A 382 18.63 -8.26 27.97
C GLY A 382 18.70 -9.28 26.84
N TYR A 383 18.68 -8.82 25.58
CA TYR A 383 18.79 -9.70 24.41
C TYR A 383 20.06 -10.55 24.39
N ILE A 384 21.19 -9.95 24.81
CA ILE A 384 22.46 -10.67 24.93
C ILE A 384 22.40 -11.69 26.06
N SER A 385 21.85 -11.34 27.23
CA SER A 385 21.76 -12.25 28.37
C SER A 385 20.80 -13.42 28.15
N GLU A 386 19.71 -13.19 27.41
CA GLU A 386 18.70 -14.19 27.06
C GLU A 386 19.13 -15.06 25.86
N GLY A 387 20.29 -14.79 25.26
CA GLY A 387 20.79 -15.53 24.10
C GLY A 387 20.00 -15.28 22.80
N LEU A 388 19.23 -14.19 22.73
CA LEU A 388 18.47 -13.81 21.54
C LEU A 388 19.37 -13.25 20.42
N ILE A 389 20.56 -12.72 20.78
CA ILE A 389 21.57 -12.21 19.85
C ILE A 389 22.96 -12.60 20.36
N ASP A 390 23.83 -13.08 19.46
CA ASP A 390 25.24 -13.33 19.79
C ASP A 390 25.97 -12.00 20.06
N ARG A 391 26.79 -11.96 21.11
CA ARG A 391 27.67 -10.81 21.42
C ARG A 391 28.58 -10.42 20.27
N LYS A 392 28.93 -11.38 19.41
CA LYS A 392 29.79 -11.19 18.23
C LYS A 392 29.01 -10.84 16.96
N ASP A 393 27.68 -10.72 17.03
CA ASP A 393 26.88 -10.34 15.88
C ASP A 393 27.37 -9.00 15.28
N PRO A 394 27.72 -8.96 13.98
CA PRO A 394 28.27 -7.76 13.37
C PRO A 394 27.31 -6.56 13.40
N ASN A 395 26.00 -6.79 13.30
CA ASN A 395 25.00 -5.73 13.32
C ASN A 395 24.85 -5.17 14.75
N LEU A 396 24.87 -6.05 15.76
CA LEU A 396 24.92 -5.66 17.17
C LEU A 396 26.13 -4.77 17.46
N VAL A 397 27.33 -5.22 17.07
CA VAL A 397 28.58 -4.49 17.33
C VAL A 397 28.54 -3.10 16.69
N LYS A 398 28.13 -3.00 15.41
CA LYS A 398 27.99 -1.73 14.71
C LYS A 398 27.01 -0.78 15.41
N MET A 399 25.83 -1.28 15.79
CA MET A 399 24.81 -0.49 16.47
C MET A 399 25.25 -0.05 17.86
N ILE A 400 25.87 -0.91 18.65
CA ILE A 400 26.38 -0.54 19.98
C ILE A 400 27.46 0.53 19.87
N ILE A 401 28.39 0.43 18.91
CA ILE A 401 29.43 1.45 18.72
C ILE A 401 28.80 2.79 18.32
N ALA A 402 27.87 2.77 17.35
CA ALA A 402 27.19 3.96 16.88
C ALA A 402 26.33 4.61 17.97
N TRP A 403 25.59 3.78 18.73
CA TRP A 403 24.87 4.21 19.91
C TRP A 403 25.87 4.83 20.87
N LYS A 404 26.85 4.08 21.42
CA LYS A 404 27.90 4.58 22.35
C LYS A 404 28.49 5.94 21.96
N ARG A 405 28.82 6.16 20.68
CA ARG A 405 29.30 7.45 20.17
C ARG A 405 28.29 8.59 20.34
N LEU A 406 27.00 8.35 20.08
CA LEU A 406 25.91 9.32 20.28
C LEU A 406 25.73 9.72 21.75
N GLY A 407 25.97 8.82 22.70
CA GLY A 407 25.92 9.16 24.13
C GLY A 407 27.17 9.92 24.56
N SER A 408 28.34 9.52 24.07
CA SER A 408 29.57 10.25 24.35
C SER A 408 29.56 11.68 23.78
N SER A 409 28.91 11.91 22.63
CA SER A 409 28.78 13.26 22.05
C SER A 409 27.91 14.22 22.89
N ILE A 410 27.12 13.70 23.82
CA ILE A 410 26.36 14.49 24.80
C ILE A 410 26.90 14.37 26.24
N GLY A 411 28.12 13.84 26.41
CA GLY A 411 28.76 13.73 27.73
C GLY A 411 28.25 12.58 28.60
N LEU A 412 27.51 11.61 28.05
CA LEU A 412 27.24 10.35 28.74
C LEU A 412 28.49 9.48 28.71
N ALA A 413 29.06 9.23 29.90
CA ALA A 413 30.19 8.33 30.04
C ALA A 413 29.80 6.92 29.53
N PRO A 414 30.68 6.22 28.81
CA PRO A 414 30.47 4.80 28.56
C PRO A 414 30.48 4.09 29.92
N GLY A 415 29.31 3.65 30.37
CA GLY A 415 29.20 2.83 31.58
C GLY A 415 30.16 1.65 31.50
N ARG A 416 30.91 1.44 32.58
CA ARG A 416 31.80 0.30 32.79
C ARG A 416 31.07 -1.01 32.73
#